data_AF-A0A7K2J2L0-F1
#
_entry.id   AF-A0A7K2J2L0-F1
#
_cell.length_a   1.000
_cell.length_b   1.000
_cell.length_c   1.000
_cell.angle_alpha   90.00
_cell.angle_beta   90.00
_cell.angle_gamma   90.00
#
_symmetry.space_group_name_H-M   'P 1'
#
loop_
_entity.id
_entity.type
_entity.pdbx_description
1 polymer ?
#
loop_
_entity_poly.entity_id
_entity_poly.type
_entity_poly.pdbx_seq_one_letter_code
_entity_poly.pdbx_strand_id
1 'polypeptide(L)' 'MINLCRASMEAQQKALSQPYTKEGWAPWRGAAETFQAALTAEADQEPKQSRYELEQAAKKAVLHPEPDA' A
#
# COMPACT_ATOMS: atom_id res chain seq x y z
N MET A 1 -0.21 -6.69 -5.54
CA MET A 1 -0.76 -5.73 -4.54
C MET A 1 -0.02 -5.70 -3.21
N ILE A 2 0.18 -6.84 -2.54
CA ILE A 2 0.72 -6.92 -1.16
C ILE A 2 2.10 -6.25 -1.04
N ASN A 3 3.02 -6.50 -1.99
CA ASN A 3 4.35 -5.87 -1.98
C ASN A 3 4.30 -4.35 -2.17
N LEU A 4 3.35 -3.83 -2.96
CA LEU A 4 3.16 -2.38 -3.13
C LEU A 4 2.60 -1.74 -1.85
N CYS A 5 1.66 -2.43 -1.19
CA CYS A 5 1.15 -2.02 0.11
C CYS A 5 2.28 -1.99 1.16
N ARG A 6 3.11 -3.04 1.19
CA ARG A 6 4.26 -3.15 2.10
C ARG A 6 5.25 -2.00 1.88
N ALA A 7 5.68 -1.78 0.63
CA ALA A 7 6.62 -0.70 0.30
C ALA A 7 6.07 0.70 0.68
N SER A 8 4.77 0.93 0.46
CA SER A 8 4.10 2.17 0.89
C SER A 8 4.12 2.32 2.42
N MET A 9 3.78 1.28 3.17
CA MET A 9 3.76 1.32 4.64
C MET A 9 5.17 1.48 5.23
N GLU A 10 6.17 0.79 4.69
CA GLU A 10 7.57 0.93 5.13
C GLU A 10 8.10 2.35 4.87
N ALA A 11 7.80 2.91 3.68
CA ALA A 11 8.17 4.29 3.36
C ALA A 11 7.44 5.30 4.26
N GLN A 12 6.17 5.03 4.60
CA GLN A 12 5.40 5.84 5.55
C GLN A 12 6.04 5.81 6.94
N GLN A 13 6.36 4.62 7.45
CA GLN A 13 6.97 4.45 8.76
C GLN A 13 8.32 5.16 8.84
N LYS A 14 9.14 5.07 7.79
CA LYS A 14 10.41 5.79 7.68
C LYS A 14 10.22 7.31 7.69
N ALA A 15 9.25 7.82 6.94
CA ALA A 15 8.93 9.25 6.89
C ALA A 15 8.38 9.78 8.23
N LEU A 16 7.61 8.96 8.95
CA LEU A 16 7.09 9.28 10.29
C LEU A 16 8.18 9.24 11.37
N SER A 17 9.24 8.48 11.17
CA SER A 17 10.37 8.38 12.11
C SER A 17 11.31 9.59 12.04
N GLN A 18 11.03 10.56 11.17
CA GLN A 18 11.84 11.76 10.95
C GLN A 18 10.97 13.02 11.00
N PRO A 19 11.54 14.19 11.33
CA PRO A 19 10.84 15.46 11.17
C PRO A 19 10.31 15.63 9.75
N TYR A 20 9.13 16.22 9.62
CA TYR A 20 8.50 16.41 8.33
C TYR A 20 9.39 17.23 7.39
N THR A 21 9.67 16.66 6.22
CA THR A 21 10.24 17.34 5.08
C THR A 21 9.56 16.84 3.81
N LYS A 22 9.41 17.73 2.82
CA LYS A 22 8.83 17.36 1.52
C LYS A 22 9.63 16.22 0.86
N GLU A 23 10.95 16.26 0.97
CA GLU A 23 11.87 15.28 0.40
C GLU A 23 11.81 13.94 1.16
N GLY A 24 11.80 13.95 2.49
CA GLY A 24 11.66 12.74 3.31
C GLY A 24 10.34 12.01 3.08
N TRP A 25 9.29 12.73 2.69
CA TRP A 25 7.97 12.17 2.35
C TRP A 25 7.78 11.83 0.87
N ALA A 26 8.73 12.18 -0.01
CA ALA A 26 8.64 11.86 -1.44
C ALA A 26 8.60 10.34 -1.72
N PRO A 27 9.41 9.49 -1.06
CA PRO A 27 9.36 8.04 -1.26
C PRO A 27 7.99 7.43 -0.92
N TRP A 28 7.39 7.86 0.20
CA TRP A 28 6.06 7.40 0.59
C TRP A 28 5.00 7.84 -0.44
N ARG A 29 5.03 9.10 -0.88
CA ARG A 29 4.07 9.58 -1.89
C ARG A 29 4.12 8.78 -3.19
N GLY A 30 5.32 8.49 -3.69
CA GLY A 30 5.48 7.67 -4.91
C GLY A 30 4.99 6.22 -4.72
N ALA A 31 5.33 5.61 -3.59
CA ALA A 31 4.88 4.25 -3.27
C ALA A 31 3.36 4.17 -3.05
N ALA A 32 2.78 5.17 -2.38
CA ALA A 32 1.33 5.28 -2.16
C ALA A 32 0.57 5.50 -3.47
N GLU A 33 1.07 6.38 -4.35
CA GLU A 33 0.48 6.60 -5.68
C GLU A 33 0.49 5.31 -6.52
N THR A 34 1.64 4.63 -6.56
CA THR A 34 1.76 3.34 -7.28
C THR A 34 0.81 2.29 -6.73
N PHE A 35 0.67 2.19 -5.40
CA PHE A 35 -0.27 1.28 -4.76
C PHE A 35 -1.73 1.60 -5.08
N GLN A 36 -2.13 2.88 -4.99
CA GLN A 36 -3.51 3.32 -5.29
C GLN A 36 -3.85 3.15 -6.79
N ALA A 37 -2.88 3.37 -7.67
CA ALA A 37 -3.05 3.12 -9.11
C ALA A 37 -3.29 1.62 -9.37
N ALA A 38 -2.50 0.73 -8.76
CA ALA A 38 -2.70 -0.71 -8.88
C ALA A 38 -4.06 -1.16 -8.32
N LEU A 39 -4.50 -0.62 -7.18
CA LEU A 39 -5.82 -0.90 -6.61
C LEU A 39 -6.96 -0.45 -7.53
N THR A 40 -6.80 0.71 -8.16
CA THR A 40 -7.81 1.24 -9.10
C THR A 40 -7.87 0.38 -10.36
N ALA A 41 -6.71 -0.02 -10.90
CA ALA A 41 -6.63 -0.89 -12.07
C ALA A 41 -7.21 -2.29 -11.80
N GLU A 42 -6.95 -2.87 -10.63
CA GLU A 42 -7.50 -4.17 -10.25
C GLU A 42 -9.02 -4.08 -10.04
N ALA A 43 -9.50 -3.05 -9.34
CA ALA A 43 -10.93 -2.87 -9.06
C ALA A 43 -11.78 -2.69 -10.34
N ASP A 44 -11.18 -2.18 -11.42
CA ASP A 44 -11.83 -1.97 -12.71
C ASP A 44 -11.87 -3.24 -13.58
N GLN A 45 -11.12 -4.29 -13.23
CA GLN A 45 -11.18 -5.58 -13.94
C GLN A 45 -12.55 -6.23 -13.76
N GLU A 46 -13.01 -6.98 -14.76
CA GLU A 46 -14.27 -7.73 -14.70
C GLU A 46 -14.04 -9.14 -14.12
N PRO A 47 -14.83 -9.58 -13.12
CA PRO A 47 -15.92 -8.85 -12.48
C PRO A 47 -15.39 -7.75 -11.54
N LYS A 48 -16.03 -6.56 -11.58
CA LYS A 48 -15.62 -5.42 -10.75
C LYS A 48 -15.53 -5.78 -9.29
N GLN A 49 -14.42 -5.38 -8.68
CA GLN A 49 -14.15 -5.60 -7.27
C GLN A 49 -14.18 -4.28 -6.51
N SER A 50 -14.52 -4.34 -5.22
CA SER A 50 -14.44 -3.17 -4.36
C SER A 50 -12.98 -2.80 -4.11
N ARG A 51 -12.57 -1.61 -4.57
CA ARG A 51 -11.24 -1.04 -4.27
C ARG A 51 -10.95 -1.03 -2.76
N TYR A 52 -11.98 -0.78 -1.95
CA TYR A 52 -11.88 -0.80 -0.49
C TYR A 52 -11.53 -2.20 0.03
N GLU A 53 -12.22 -3.24 -0.45
CA GLU A 53 -11.96 -4.62 -0.01
C GLU A 53 -10.58 -5.10 -0.45
N LEU A 54 -10.15 -4.75 -1.68
CA LEU A 54 -8.79 -5.02 -2.17
C LEU A 54 -7.72 -4.34 -1.31
N GLU A 55 -7.95 -3.09 -0.92
CA GLU A 55 -7.02 -2.36 -0.05
C GLU A 55 -6.95 -3.00 1.35
N GLN A 56 -8.10 -3.35 1.94
CA GLN A 56 -8.15 -4.00 3.25
C GLN A 56 -7.48 -5.37 3.22
N ALA A 57 -7.70 -6.17 2.17
CA ALA A 57 -7.05 -7.45 1.99
C ALA A 57 -5.52 -7.30 1.88
N ALA A 58 -5.04 -6.34 1.09
CA ALA A 58 -3.62 -6.05 0.95
C ALA A 58 -2.98 -5.61 2.28
N LYS A 59 -3.64 -4.70 3.01
CA LYS A 59 -3.18 -4.23 4.33
C LYS A 59 -3.18 -5.36 5.36
N LYS A 60 -4.23 -6.18 5.40
CA LYS A 60 -4.34 -7.33 6.30
C LYS A 60 -3.20 -8.32 6.05
N ALA A 61 -2.91 -8.65 4.79
CA ALA A 61 -1.82 -9.56 4.44
C ALA A 61 -0.43 -9.02 4.82
N VAL A 62 -0.24 -7.68 4.82
CA VAL A 62 1.02 -7.06 5.27
C VAL A 62 1.14 -7.09 6.81
N LEU A 63 0.05 -6.77 7.52
CA LEU A 63 0.03 -6.65 8.99
C LEU A 63 -0.07 -7.99 9.72
N HIS A 64 -0.68 -8.99 9.08
CA HIS A 64 -0.94 -10.30 9.63
C HIS A 64 -0.57 -11.35 8.58
N PRO A 65 0.73 -11.56 8.32
CA PRO A 65 1.15 -12.69 7.48
C PRO A 65 0.66 -13.98 8.15
N GLU A 66 -0.04 -14.83 7.40
CA GLU A 66 -0.42 -16.15 7.89
C GLU A 66 0.86 -16.89 8.30
N PRO A 67 0.88 -17.59 9.44
CA PRO A 67 2.01 -18.43 9.79
C PRO A 67 2.15 -19.50 8.70
N ASP A 68 3.38 -19.65 8.18
CA ASP A 68 3.74 -20.72 7.25
C ASP A 68 3.42 -22.06 7.95
N ALA A 69 2.54 -22.85 7.35
CA ALA A 69 2.01 -24.09 7.92
C ALA A 69 3.03 -25.24 7.87
#